data_AF-A0A1Q7WBC8-F1
#
_entry.id   AF-A0A1Q7WBC8-F1
#
_cell.length_a   1.000
_cell.length_b   1.000
_cell.length_c   1.000
_cell.angle_alpha   90.00
_cell.angle_beta   90.00
_cell.angle_gamma   90.00
#
_symmetry.space_group_name_H-M   'P 1'
#
loop_
_entity.id
_entity.type
_entity.pdbx_description
1 polymer ?
#
loop_
_entity_poly.entity_id
_entity_poly.type
_entity_poly.pdbx_seq_one_letter_code
_entity_poly.pdbx_strand_id
1 'polypeptide(L)'
;MIGLLTEAAVDTQAVVTTRDTTIAGENATCVQVTGVQNAKASSFEVCVTADGLLGSFTGLVSGTEIDVRLVRYDPNVQPNAFELPPGARIVDKRPK
;
A
#
# COMPACT_ATOMS: atom_id res chain seq x y z
N MET A 1 -9.60 1.94 -2.06
CA MET A 1 -9.77 0.62 -1.41
C MET A 1 -8.60 -0.26 -1.83
N ILE A 2 -7.90 -0.89 -0.88
CA ILE A 2 -6.77 -1.78 -1.17
C ILE A 2 -7.36 -3.13 -1.58
N GLY A 3 -7.29 -3.48 -2.88
CA GLY A 3 -7.99 -4.66 -3.43
C GLY A 3 -7.66 -5.99 -2.74
N LEU A 4 -6.43 -6.15 -2.23
CA LEU A 4 -6.01 -7.35 -1.49
C LEU A 4 -6.78 -7.55 -0.17
N LEU A 5 -7.11 -6.47 0.54
CA LEU A 5 -7.91 -6.55 1.76
C LEU A 5 -9.36 -6.98 1.45
N THR A 6 -9.89 -6.57 0.29
CA THR A 6 -11.21 -6.98 -0.16
C THR A 6 -11.25 -8.46 -0.53
N GLU A 7 -10.23 -8.98 -1.22
CA GLU A 7 -10.07 -10.41 -1.51
C GLU A 7 -10.01 -11.23 -0.21
N ALA A 8 -9.22 -10.77 0.77
CA ALA A 8 -9.11 -11.45 2.07
C ALA A 8 -10.42 -11.42 2.88
N ALA A 9 -11.20 -10.34 2.80
CA ALA A 9 -12.42 -10.17 3.60
C ALA A 9 -13.55 -11.15 3.23
N VAL A 10 -13.51 -11.75 2.04
CA VAL A 10 -14.51 -12.73 1.58
C VAL A 10 -14.03 -14.18 1.68
N ASP A 11 -12.78 -14.41 2.11
CA ASP A 11 -12.22 -15.74 2.30
C ASP A 11 -12.38 -16.22 3.75
N THR A 12 -13.12 -17.31 3.93
CA THR A 12 -13.37 -17.89 5.26
C THR A 12 -12.16 -18.59 5.86
N GLN A 13 -11.11 -18.84 5.08
CA GLN A 13 -9.84 -19.42 5.53
C GLN A 13 -8.81 -18.35 5.89
N ALA A 14 -9.07 -17.08 5.60
CA ALA A 14 -8.16 -16.00 5.93
C ALA A 14 -8.07 -15.83 7.46
N VAL A 15 -6.84 -15.84 7.98
CA VAL A 15 -6.56 -15.50 9.37
C VAL A 15 -6.06 -14.06 9.40
N VAL A 16 -6.74 -13.24 10.20
CA VAL A 16 -6.45 -11.81 10.34
C VAL A 16 -6.04 -11.52 11.78
N THR A 17 -4.88 -10.89 11.95
CA THR A 17 -4.46 -10.33 13.23
C THR A 17 -4.21 -8.83 13.08
N THR A 18 -4.45 -8.08 14.16
CA THR A 18 -4.28 -6.63 14.17
C THR A 18 -3.33 -6.20 15.27
N ARG A 19 -2.58 -5.13 15.00
CA ARG A 19 -1.75 -4.45 16.00
C ARG A 19 -1.66 -2.98 15.68
N ASP A 20 -1.53 -2.15 16.70
CA ASP A 20 -1.26 -0.73 16.51
C ASP A 20 0.24 -0.43 16.59
N THR A 21 0.65 0.64 15.90
CA THR A 21 2.04 1.10 15.85
C THR A 21 2.11 2.57 15.43
N THR A 22 3.33 3.08 15.25
CA THR A 22 3.57 4.41 14.69
C THR A 22 4.45 4.27 13.45
N ILE A 23 4.06 4.90 12.34
CA ILE A 23 4.80 4.93 11.08
C ILE A 23 4.91 6.37 10.60
N ALA A 24 6.13 6.81 10.26
CA ALA A 24 6.41 8.18 9.85
C ALA A 24 5.93 9.27 10.84
N GLY A 25 5.84 8.93 12.13
CA GLY A 25 5.29 9.82 13.17
C GLY A 25 3.77 9.74 13.34
N GLU A 26 3.07 9.02 12.48
CA GLU A 26 1.61 8.87 12.51
C GLU A 26 1.19 7.57 13.19
N ASN A 27 0.12 7.63 13.98
CA ASN A 27 -0.50 6.41 14.52
C ASN A 27 -1.07 5.57 13.37
N ALA A 28 -0.84 4.26 13.42
CA ALA A 28 -1.24 3.34 12.38
C ALA A 28 -1.75 2.01 12.96
N THR A 29 -2.75 1.44 12.30
CA THR A 29 -3.22 0.08 12.56
C THR A 29 -2.71 -0.84 11.46
N CYS A 30 -2.01 -1.88 11.86
CA CYS A 30 -1.50 -2.94 11.00
C CYS A 30 -2.45 -4.14 11.01
N VAL A 31 -2.73 -4.65 9.82
CA VAL A 31 -3.51 -5.85 9.58
C VAL A 31 -2.59 -6.86 8.91
N GLN A 32 -2.28 -7.94 9.63
CA GLN A 32 -1.59 -9.09 9.08
C GLN A 32 -2.65 -10.08 8.60
N VAL A 33 -2.50 -10.49 7.34
CA VAL A 33 -3.38 -11.47 6.70
C VAL A 33 -2.53 -12.68 6.30
N THR A 34 -3.05 -13.88 6.56
CA THR A 34 -2.44 -15.16 6.16
C THR A 34 -3.53 -16.14 5.70
N GLY A 35 -3.15 -17.14 4.92
CA GLY A 35 -4.04 -18.25 4.57
C GLY A 35 -5.07 -17.96 3.47
N VAL A 36 -4.98 -16.80 2.80
CA VAL A 36 -5.89 -16.44 1.70
C VAL A 36 -5.68 -17.39 0.51
N GLN A 37 -6.76 -17.97 0.03
CA GLN A 37 -6.83 -18.91 -1.08
C GLN A 37 -7.20 -18.19 -2.38
N ASN A 38 -6.70 -18.69 -3.51
CA ASN A 38 -7.01 -18.18 -4.85
C ASN A 38 -6.83 -16.66 -5.03
N ALA A 39 -5.97 -16.03 -4.22
CA ALA A 39 -5.71 -14.59 -4.25
C ALA A 39 -4.34 -14.27 -4.84
N LYS A 40 -4.13 -12.99 -5.18
CA LYS A 40 -2.83 -12.52 -5.70
C LYS A 40 -1.72 -12.57 -4.64
N ALA A 41 -2.09 -12.53 -3.36
CA ALA A 41 -1.20 -12.68 -2.22
C ALA A 41 -1.89 -13.57 -1.17
N SER A 42 -1.24 -14.64 -0.75
CA SER A 42 -1.75 -15.54 0.29
C SER A 42 -1.40 -15.07 1.71
N SER A 43 -0.40 -14.19 1.84
CA SER A 43 -0.03 -13.54 3.09
C SER A 43 0.61 -12.17 2.85
N PHE A 44 0.23 -11.20 3.68
CA PHE A 44 0.77 -9.84 3.66
C PHE A 44 0.48 -9.10 4.99
N GLU A 45 1.28 -8.08 5.31
CA GLU A 45 0.96 -7.07 6.32
C GLU A 45 0.66 -5.75 5.61
N VAL A 46 -0.38 -5.05 6.05
CA VAL A 46 -0.67 -3.68 5.64
C VAL A 46 -0.92 -2.82 6.86
N CYS A 47 -0.21 -1.70 6.96
CA CYS A 47 -0.42 -0.71 8.01
C CYS A 47 -1.01 0.56 7.40
N VAL A 48 -2.14 1.01 7.96
CA VAL A 48 -2.84 2.22 7.51
C VAL A 48 -2.81 3.23 8.66
N THR A 49 -2.41 4.48 8.37
CA THR A 49 -2.42 5.55 9.38
C THR A 49 -3.85 5.92 9.77
N ALA A 50 -4.03 6.59 10.90
CA ALA A 50 -5.34 7.07 11.35
C ALA A 50 -6.05 7.96 10.31
N ASP A 51 -5.28 8.68 9.49
CA ASP A 51 -5.78 9.53 8.39
C ASP A 51 -6.03 8.75 7.08
N GLY A 52 -5.90 7.42 7.10
CA GLY A 52 -6.18 6.54 5.96
C GLY A 52 -5.04 6.41 4.95
N LEU A 53 -3.83 6.86 5.28
CA LEU A 53 -2.66 6.72 4.41
C LEU A 53 -2.06 5.32 4.50
N LEU A 54 -1.51 4.82 3.40
CA LEU A 54 -0.70 3.60 3.45
C LEU A 54 0.62 3.90 4.17
N GLY A 55 0.74 3.42 5.41
CA GLY A 55 1.95 3.52 6.22
C GLY A 55 2.99 2.48 5.81
N SER A 56 2.60 1.23 5.63
CA SER A 56 3.49 0.20 5.07
C SER A 56 2.73 -0.94 4.42
N PHE A 57 3.43 -1.67 3.57
CA PHE A 57 3.00 -2.94 3.02
C PHE A 57 4.19 -3.88 2.88
N THR A 58 4.02 -5.12 3.33
CA THR A 58 5.00 -6.20 3.13
C THR A 58 4.26 -7.46 2.70
N GLY A 59 4.71 -8.12 1.63
CA GLY A 59 4.10 -9.38 1.19
C GLY A 59 4.56 -9.85 -0.18
N LEU A 60 4.17 -11.07 -0.53
CA LEU A 60 4.43 -11.67 -1.85
C LEU A 60 3.20 -11.46 -2.75
N VAL A 61 3.30 -10.59 -3.74
CA VAL A 61 2.21 -10.28 -4.68
C VAL A 61 2.57 -10.83 -6.05
N SER A 62 1.79 -11.81 -6.53
CA SER A 62 2.01 -12.46 -7.84
C SER A 62 3.45 -12.94 -8.04
N GLY A 63 4.07 -13.49 -6.98
CA GLY A 63 5.44 -14.00 -7.00
C GLY A 63 6.54 -12.95 -6.83
N THR A 64 6.20 -11.67 -6.66
CA THR A 64 7.16 -10.60 -6.37
C THR A 64 7.08 -10.19 -4.91
N GLU A 65 8.21 -10.19 -4.21
CA GLU A 65 8.30 -9.67 -2.85
C GLU A 65 8.25 -8.15 -2.90
N ILE A 66 7.30 -7.57 -2.15
CA ILE A 66 7.13 -6.13 -2.03
C ILE A 66 7.32 -5.78 -0.56
N ASP A 67 8.21 -4.83 -0.30
CA ASP A 67 8.38 -4.19 1.00
C ASP A 67 8.44 -2.68 0.80
N VAL A 68 7.43 -1.98 1.30
CA VAL A 68 7.31 -0.52 1.21
C VAL A 68 6.94 0.05 2.56
N ARG A 69 7.63 1.12 2.95
CA ARG A 69 7.40 1.80 4.22
C ARG A 69 7.45 3.31 4.04
N LEU A 70 6.43 3.98 4.54
CA LEU A 70 6.36 5.43 4.64
C LEU A 70 7.39 5.89 5.67
N VAL A 71 8.32 6.73 5.22
CA VAL A 71 9.37 7.30 6.07
C VAL A 71 9.06 8.74 6.49
N ARG A 72 8.32 9.47 5.65
CA ARG A 72 7.88 10.84 5.90
C ARG A 72 6.59 11.11 5.12
N TYR A 73 5.70 11.89 5.71
CA TYR A 73 4.51 12.41 5.08
C TYR A 73 4.47 13.94 5.19
N ASP A 74 4.03 14.60 4.14
CA ASP A 74 3.66 16.02 4.14
C ASP A 74 2.29 16.12 3.45
N PRO A 75 1.24 16.60 4.14
CA PRO A 75 -0.08 16.74 3.54
C PRO A 75 -0.12 17.87 2.49
N ASN A 76 0.89 18.75 2.44
CA ASN A 76 0.95 19.85 1.49
C ASN A 76 1.72 19.43 0.25
N VAL A 77 1.01 19.42 -0.88
CA VAL A 77 1.63 19.18 -2.18
C VAL A 77 2.19 20.49 -2.73
N GLN A 78 3.49 20.51 -3.02
CA GLN A 78 4.12 21.66 -3.65
C GLN A 78 3.53 21.91 -5.05
N PRO A 79 3.33 23.18 -5.47
CA PRO A 79 2.71 23.48 -6.76
C PRO A 79 3.40 22.82 -7.96
N ASN A 80 4.72 22.65 -7.87
CA ASN A 80 5.55 22.06 -8.92
C ASN A 80 5.79 20.55 -8.74
N ALA A 81 5.12 19.88 -7.79
CA ALA A 81 5.34 18.45 -7.51
C ALA A 81 5.04 17.54 -8.71
N PHE A 82 4.24 18.02 -9.67
CA PHE A 82 3.88 17.31 -10.89
C PHE A 82 4.50 17.93 -12.16
N GLU A 83 5.34 18.96 -12.02
CA GLU A 83 6.11 19.47 -13.14
C GLU A 83 7.15 18.43 -13.56
N LEU A 84 7.40 18.35 -14.87
CA LEU A 84 8.41 17.46 -15.39
C LEU A 84 9.79 17.94 -14.93
N PRO A 85 10.62 17.06 -14.34
CA PRO A 85 11.95 17.45 -13.93
C PRO A 85 12.80 17.79 -15.17
N PRO A 86 13.80 18.68 -15.03
CA PRO A 86 14.71 19.01 -16.12
C PRO A 86 15.31 17.76 -16.76
N GLY A 87 15.26 17.67 -18.09
CA GLY A 87 15.76 16.52 -18.85
C GLY A 87 14.78 15.35 -19.00
N ALA A 88 13.59 15.41 -18.39
CA ALA A 88 12.54 14.43 -18.67
C ALA A 88 12.05 14.55 -20.12
N ARG A 89 11.78 13.40 -20.75
CA ARG A 89 11.27 13.32 -22.12
C ARG A 89 9.80 12.92 -22.11
N ILE A 90 8.96 13.68 -22.79
CA ILE A 90 7.56 13.34 -23.04
C ILE A 90 7.48 12.39 -24.23
N VAL A 91 6.86 11.23 -24.05
CA VAL A 91 6.44 10.34 -25.15
C VAL A 91 4.91 10.33 -25.15
N ASP A 92 4.30 11.10 -26.04
CA ASP A 92 2.83 11.17 -26.10
C ASP A 92 2.25 9.90 -26.74
N LYS A 93 1.40 9.21 -25.98
CA LYS A 93 0.70 7.98 -26.39
C LYS A 93 -0.81 8.17 -26.44
N ARG A 94 -1.31 9.40 -26.27
CA ARG A 94 -2.74 9.68 -26.37
C ARG A 94 -3.22 9.38 -27.79
N PRO A 95 -4.38 8.70 -27.95
CA PRO A 95 -4.96 8.52 -29.28
C PRO A 95 -5.21 9.90 -29.93
N LYS A 96 -5.07 9.96 -31.26
CA LYS A 96 -5.37 11.16 -32.03
C LYS A 96 -6.86 11.48 -31.99
#